data_AF-A3TMI1-F1
#
_entry.id   AF-A3TMI1-F1
#
_cell.length_a   1.000
_cell.length_b   1.000
_cell.length_c   1.000
_cell.angle_alpha   90.00
_cell.angle_beta   90.00
_cell.angle_gamma   90.00
#
_symmetry.space_group_name_H-M   'P 1'
#
loop_
_entity.id
_entity.type
_entity.pdbx_description
1 polymer ?
#
loop_
_entity_poly.entity_id
_entity_poly.type
_entity_poly.pdbx_seq_one_letter_code
_entity_poly.pdbx_strand_id
1 'polypeptide(L)'
;MEDEGTERLHEAREDMDRTLQRLESMPAAQEQEASSAEGLVRVRIDGQGRVMSIVVSHVWAQSLTTAELGPAILEAYLGAGVSQVEEWNSHLEVAMELPEPQTRPFPTQLQSEVAEFAGGDSVTEVEVLERLLEVWSEVEHELDSTIAEVTAGASRQHEISSFQGEVKVVCSATGSLESLTLSEGWLRRSHPANIGRLVLATITDAQNAALTDFSHTQEVAARGTAELQRLGDPDYLHRRLGIGH
;
A
#
# COMPACT_ATOMS: atom_id res chain seq x y z
N MET A 1 1.79 -37.34 20.85
CA MET A 1 3.13 -36.91 20.39
C MET A 1 3.05 -36.34 18.97
N GLU A 2 1.89 -36.42 18.30
CA GLU A 2 1.27 -35.20 17.77
C GLU A 2 0.92 -34.31 18.98
N ASP A 3 1.31 -33.03 18.99
CA ASP A 3 0.52 -31.94 19.60
C ASP A 3 1.25 -30.60 19.54
N GLU A 4 2.54 -30.54 19.88
CA GLU A 4 3.19 -29.23 20.12
C GLU A 4 3.37 -28.37 18.85
N GLY A 5 3.63 -29.00 17.70
CA GLY A 5 3.75 -28.29 16.42
C GLY A 5 2.42 -27.76 15.91
N THR A 6 1.37 -28.57 16.03
CA THR A 6 0.01 -28.21 15.60
C THR A 6 -0.59 -27.13 16.51
N GLU A 7 -0.37 -27.24 17.82
CA GLU A 7 -0.79 -26.24 18.81
C GLU A 7 -0.14 -24.87 18.54
N ARG A 8 1.19 -24.82 18.30
CA ARG A 8 1.88 -23.56 17.93
C ARG A 8 1.35 -22.94 16.64
N LEU A 9 1.01 -23.76 15.64
CA LEU A 9 0.42 -23.27 14.39
C LEU A 9 -0.99 -22.68 14.62
N HIS A 10 -1.80 -23.33 15.46
CA HIS A 10 -3.11 -22.81 15.84
C HIS A 10 -2.99 -21.48 16.60
N GLU A 11 -2.08 -21.40 17.58
CA GLU A 11 -1.82 -20.15 18.32
C GLU A 11 -1.37 -19.01 17.40
N ALA A 12 -0.40 -19.24 16.51
CA ALA A 12 0.10 -18.22 15.59
C ALA A 12 -1.00 -17.72 14.64
N ARG A 13 -1.85 -18.62 14.17
CA ARG A 13 -3.00 -18.27 13.34
C ARG A 13 -4.03 -17.43 14.11
N GLU A 14 -4.36 -17.84 15.33
CA GLU A 14 -5.31 -17.11 16.17
C GLU A 14 -4.81 -15.69 16.48
N ASP A 15 -3.52 -15.54 16.79
CA ASP A 15 -2.89 -14.25 17.02
C ASP A 15 -2.94 -13.35 15.77
N MET A 16 -2.67 -13.92 14.59
CA MET A 16 -2.81 -13.23 13.31
C MET A 16 -4.26 -12.80 13.03
N ASP A 17 -5.24 -13.69 13.29
CA ASP A 17 -6.66 -13.37 13.11
C ASP A 17 -7.10 -12.23 14.03
N ARG A 18 -6.70 -12.27 15.31
CA ARG A 18 -7.00 -11.20 16.27
C ARG A 18 -6.38 -9.87 15.86
N THR A 19 -5.14 -9.90 15.36
CA THR A 19 -4.44 -8.71 14.85
C THR A 19 -5.18 -8.12 13.64
N LEU A 20 -5.59 -8.96 12.69
CA LEU A 20 -6.39 -8.51 11.53
C LEU A 20 -7.73 -7.92 11.95
N GLN A 21 -8.46 -8.56 12.86
CA GLN A 21 -9.72 -8.04 13.37
C GLN A 21 -9.56 -6.65 14.03
N ARG A 22 -8.47 -6.42 14.76
CA ARG A 22 -8.16 -5.10 15.32
C ARG A 22 -7.92 -4.06 14.24
N LEU A 23 -7.12 -4.39 13.23
CA LEU A 23 -6.88 -3.49 12.08
C LEU A 23 -8.18 -3.19 11.31
N GLU A 24 -9.04 -4.19 11.11
CA GLU A 24 -10.36 -4.05 10.48
C GLU A 24 -11.30 -3.14 11.29
N SER A 25 -11.15 -3.11 12.62
CA SER A 25 -11.97 -2.28 13.52
C SER A 25 -11.50 -0.83 13.62
N MET A 26 -10.32 -0.50 13.07
CA MET A 26 -9.79 0.86 13.11
C MET A 26 -10.71 1.81 12.33
N PRO A 27 -10.93 3.04 12.84
CA PRO A 27 -11.72 4.02 12.12
C PRO A 27 -11.04 4.36 10.79
N ALA A 28 -11.85 4.65 9.77
CA ALA A 28 -11.33 5.18 8.52
C ALA A 28 -10.52 6.46 8.78
N ALA A 29 -9.38 6.59 8.10
CA ALA A 29 -8.52 7.76 8.20
C ALA A 29 -9.32 9.04 7.88
N GLN A 30 -9.10 10.08 8.70
CA GLN A 30 -9.82 11.34 8.58
C GLN A 30 -9.07 12.33 7.68
N GLU A 31 -9.74 13.42 7.31
CA GLU A 31 -9.10 14.55 6.63
C GLU A 31 -8.10 15.22 7.57
N GLN A 32 -6.92 15.52 7.05
CA GLN A 32 -5.85 16.18 7.80
C GLN A 32 -5.44 17.48 7.13
N GLU A 33 -5.11 18.48 7.93
CA GLU A 33 -4.70 19.80 7.48
C GLU A 33 -3.42 20.21 8.18
N ALA A 34 -2.47 20.76 7.42
CA ALA A 34 -1.30 21.41 7.98
C ALA A 34 -0.96 22.68 7.20
N SER A 35 -0.14 23.51 7.83
CA SER A 35 0.38 24.75 7.26
C SER A 35 1.90 24.69 7.18
N SER A 36 2.49 25.48 6.26
CA SER A 36 3.94 25.70 6.24
C SER A 36 4.40 26.39 7.52
N ALA A 37 5.71 26.39 7.81
CA ALA A 37 6.26 26.98 9.04
C ALA A 37 5.83 28.44 9.26
N GLU A 38 5.73 29.23 8.19
CA GLU A 38 5.32 30.64 8.22
C GLU A 38 3.79 30.84 8.21
N GLY A 39 3.01 29.77 8.09
CA GLY A 39 1.55 29.82 8.01
C GLY A 39 1.02 30.45 6.71
N LEU A 40 1.85 30.57 5.68
CA LEU A 40 1.52 31.22 4.41
C LEU A 40 0.89 30.26 3.40
N VAL A 41 1.12 28.97 3.57
CA VAL A 41 0.53 27.91 2.78
C VAL A 41 -0.17 26.95 3.71
N ARG A 42 -1.35 26.48 3.28
CA ARG A 42 -2.12 25.46 3.97
C ARG A 42 -2.56 24.40 2.98
N VAL A 43 -2.37 23.14 3.35
CA VAL A 43 -2.72 21.97 2.54
C VAL A 43 -3.64 21.08 3.37
N ARG A 44 -4.70 20.60 2.73
CA ARG A 44 -5.60 19.60 3.29
C ARG A 44 -5.57 18.34 2.45
N ILE A 45 -5.44 17.19 3.10
CA ILE A 45 -5.45 15.86 2.49
C ILE A 45 -6.62 15.03 3.02
N ASP A 46 -7.07 14.05 2.23
CA ASP A 46 -8.05 13.06 2.68
C ASP A 46 -7.38 11.89 3.44
N GLY A 47 -8.20 10.93 3.89
CA GLY A 47 -7.75 9.70 4.55
C GLY A 47 -6.81 8.82 3.72
N GLN A 48 -6.67 9.07 2.43
CA GLN A 48 -5.79 8.34 1.50
C GLN A 48 -4.56 9.16 1.10
N GLY A 49 -4.35 10.35 1.70
CA GLY A 49 -3.25 11.25 1.37
C GLY A 49 -3.45 12.04 0.07
N ARG A 50 -4.66 12.05 -0.50
CA ARG A 50 -4.96 12.83 -1.72
C ARG A 50 -5.19 14.27 -1.36
N VAL A 51 -4.62 15.17 -2.15
CA VAL A 51 -4.72 16.61 -1.87
C VAL A 51 -6.11 17.12 -2.22
N MET A 52 -6.83 17.64 -1.22
CA MET A 52 -8.19 18.18 -1.38
C MET A 52 -8.20 19.68 -1.62
N SER A 53 -7.30 20.42 -0.98
CA SER A 53 -7.22 21.88 -1.13
C SER A 53 -5.84 22.42 -0.80
N ILE A 54 -5.45 23.47 -1.54
CA ILE A 54 -4.23 24.23 -1.31
C ILE A 54 -4.61 25.70 -1.24
N VAL A 55 -4.35 26.33 -0.10
CA VAL A 55 -4.60 27.75 0.13
C VAL A 55 -3.26 28.45 0.29
N VAL A 56 -3.02 29.42 -0.59
CA VAL A 56 -1.84 30.30 -0.54
C VAL A 56 -2.30 31.68 -0.06
N SER A 57 -1.70 32.16 1.02
CA SER A 57 -1.99 33.47 1.62
C SER A 57 -1.73 34.61 0.64
N HIS A 58 -2.53 35.68 0.70
CA HIS A 58 -2.34 36.84 -0.17
C HIS A 58 -1.03 37.60 0.04
N VAL A 59 -0.40 37.44 1.20
CA VAL A 59 0.85 38.12 1.55
C VAL A 59 2.08 37.25 1.36
N TRP A 60 1.96 36.07 0.73
CA TRP A 60 3.07 35.13 0.56
C TRP A 60 4.31 35.79 -0.06
N ALA A 61 4.12 36.63 -1.09
CA ALA A 61 5.20 37.29 -1.81
C ALA A 61 5.96 38.35 -0.99
N GLN A 62 5.49 38.69 0.21
CA GLN A 62 6.19 39.59 1.13
C GLN A 62 7.21 38.86 2.02
N SER A 63 7.06 37.54 2.15
CA SER A 63 7.82 36.71 3.10
C SER A 63 8.54 35.54 2.43
N LEU A 64 8.04 35.06 1.29
CA LEU A 64 8.61 33.99 0.50
C LEU A 64 9.00 34.51 -0.88
N THR A 65 10.18 34.09 -1.33
CA THR A 65 10.59 34.18 -2.73
C THR A 65 9.79 33.20 -3.60
N THR A 66 9.82 33.41 -4.92
CA THR A 66 9.17 32.49 -5.86
C THR A 66 9.72 31.06 -5.79
N ALA A 67 11.00 30.91 -5.44
CA ALA A 67 11.64 29.60 -5.32
C ALA A 67 11.23 28.85 -4.05
N GLU A 68 10.83 29.57 -2.98
CA GLU A 68 10.47 28.98 -1.68
C GLU A 68 9.00 28.52 -1.62
N LEU A 69 8.14 29.02 -2.49
CA LEU A 69 6.72 28.68 -2.47
C LEU A 69 6.44 27.20 -2.77
N GLY A 70 7.19 26.58 -3.70
CA GLY A 70 7.08 25.14 -3.98
C GLY A 70 7.42 24.28 -2.77
N PRO A 71 8.61 24.46 -2.16
CA PRO A 71 8.97 23.84 -0.89
C PRO A 71 7.97 24.08 0.24
N ALA A 72 7.41 25.29 0.40
CA ALA A 72 6.41 25.58 1.43
C ALA A 72 5.11 24.79 1.24
N ILE A 73 4.67 24.57 -0.01
CA ILE A 73 3.52 23.69 -0.31
C ILE A 73 3.85 22.24 0.03
N LEU A 74 5.05 21.77 -0.33
CA LEU A 74 5.48 20.40 -0.02
C LEU A 74 5.62 20.19 1.49
N GLU A 75 6.14 21.16 2.23
CA GLU A 75 6.22 21.13 3.70
C GLU A 75 4.82 20.99 4.32
N ALA A 76 3.87 21.85 3.90
CA ALA A 76 2.50 21.77 4.40
C ALA A 76 1.83 20.42 4.05
N TYR A 77 2.10 19.86 2.87
CA TYR A 77 1.64 18.52 2.50
C TYR A 77 2.23 17.43 3.40
N LEU A 78 3.55 17.44 3.63
CA LEU A 78 4.23 16.48 4.49
C LEU A 78 3.75 16.60 5.95
N GLY A 79 3.54 17.82 6.44
CA GLY A 79 2.98 18.07 7.76
C GLY A 79 1.60 17.43 7.94
N ALA A 80 0.74 17.53 6.93
CA ALA A 80 -0.58 16.89 6.98
C ALA A 80 -0.46 15.36 6.98
N GLY A 81 0.50 14.80 6.23
CA GLY A 81 0.80 13.37 6.25
C GLY A 81 1.35 12.88 7.59
N VAL A 82 2.19 13.67 8.27
CA VAL A 82 2.67 13.35 9.62
C VAL A 82 1.50 13.31 10.61
N SER A 83 0.62 14.30 10.58
CA SER A 83 -0.58 14.31 11.44
C SER A 83 -1.50 13.11 11.20
N GLN A 84 -1.61 12.64 9.95
CA GLN A 84 -2.35 11.43 9.62
C GLN A 84 -1.73 10.17 10.24
N VAL A 85 -0.40 10.04 10.19
CA VAL A 85 0.32 8.90 10.80
C VAL A 85 0.21 8.94 12.32
N GLU A 86 0.31 10.12 12.94
CA GLU A 86 0.14 10.30 14.38
C GLU A 86 -1.27 9.92 14.83
N GLU A 87 -2.30 10.37 14.11
CA GLU A 87 -3.70 9.98 14.38
C GLU A 87 -3.90 8.47 14.23
N TRP A 88 -3.37 7.88 13.15
CA TRP A 88 -3.45 6.44 12.92
C TRP A 88 -2.75 5.64 14.04
N ASN A 89 -1.57 6.08 14.48
CA ASN A 89 -0.85 5.45 15.59
C ASN A 89 -1.63 5.56 16.90
N SER A 90 -2.24 6.71 17.19
CA SER A 90 -3.10 6.88 18.37
C SER A 90 -4.30 5.93 18.33
N HIS A 91 -4.93 5.74 17.17
CA HIS A 91 -6.01 4.77 17.01
C HIS A 91 -5.54 3.32 17.18
N LEU A 92 -4.32 3.00 16.72
CA LEU A 92 -3.74 1.67 16.88
C LEU A 92 -3.47 1.37 18.36
N GLU A 93 -2.91 2.31 19.11
CA GLU A 93 -2.68 2.17 20.55
C GLU A 93 -3.99 1.89 21.30
N VAL A 94 -5.04 2.66 21.03
CA VAL A 94 -6.37 2.44 21.62
C VAL A 94 -6.93 1.07 21.23
N ALA A 95 -6.79 0.64 19.97
CA ALA A 95 -7.27 -0.65 19.51
C ALA A 95 -6.53 -1.84 20.17
N MET A 96 -5.25 -1.66 20.50
CA MET A 96 -4.43 -2.67 21.17
C MET A 96 -4.74 -2.78 22.67
N GLU A 97 -5.25 -1.72 23.30
CA GLU A 97 -5.73 -1.73 24.69
C GLU A 97 -7.10 -2.40 24.85
N LEU A 98 -7.88 -2.53 23.76
CA LEU A 98 -9.16 -3.21 23.81
C LEU A 98 -8.98 -4.73 24.09
N PRO A 99 -9.95 -5.36 24.78
CA PRO A 99 -9.95 -6.81 24.99
C PRO A 99 -9.74 -7.57 23.68
N GLU A 100 -9.01 -8.68 23.75
CA GLU A 100 -8.76 -9.51 22.58
C GLU A 100 -10.09 -9.95 21.93
N PRO A 101 -10.25 -9.76 20.61
CA PRO A 101 -11.44 -10.22 19.92
C PRO A 101 -11.49 -11.75 19.92
N GLN A 102 -12.70 -12.31 19.85
CA GLN A 102 -12.87 -13.76 19.75
C GLN A 102 -12.33 -14.24 18.39
N THR A 103 -11.67 -15.40 18.40
CA THR A 103 -11.13 -16.00 17.18
C THR A 103 -12.27 -16.42 16.25
N ARG A 104 -12.14 -16.10 14.96
CA ARG A 104 -13.15 -16.52 13.97
C ARG A 104 -13.07 -18.04 13.77
N PRO A 105 -14.21 -18.72 13.58
CA PRO A 105 -14.21 -20.16 13.35
C PRO A 105 -13.40 -20.53 12.11
N PHE A 106 -12.76 -21.69 12.18
CA PHE A 106 -11.94 -22.22 11.09
C PHE A 106 -12.81 -22.41 9.82
N PRO A 107 -12.37 -21.94 8.64
CA PRO A 107 -13.05 -22.25 7.38
C PRO A 107 -13.11 -23.78 7.23
N THR A 108 -14.32 -24.34 7.26
CA THR A 108 -14.54 -25.79 7.25
C THR A 108 -14.05 -26.50 5.99
N GLN A 109 -13.78 -25.75 4.91
CA GLN A 109 -13.26 -26.28 3.64
C GLN A 109 -11.93 -27.04 3.83
N LEU A 110 -11.00 -26.45 4.59
CA LEU A 110 -9.68 -27.02 4.85
C LEU A 110 -9.69 -28.27 5.76
N GLN A 111 -10.72 -28.46 6.60
CA GLN A 111 -10.78 -29.61 7.53
C GLN A 111 -11.21 -30.92 6.84
N SER A 112 -12.14 -30.82 5.88
CA SER A 112 -12.55 -31.98 5.07
C SER A 112 -11.42 -32.47 4.19
N GLU A 113 -10.59 -31.55 3.70
CA GLU A 113 -9.49 -31.84 2.79
C GLU A 113 -8.40 -32.65 3.50
N VAL A 114 -7.94 -32.23 4.69
CA VAL A 114 -6.87 -32.92 5.47
C VAL A 114 -7.19 -34.38 5.82
N ALA A 115 -8.46 -34.75 5.95
CA ALA A 115 -8.86 -36.13 6.28
C ALA A 115 -8.76 -37.10 5.09
N GLU A 116 -8.72 -36.61 3.85
CA GLU A 116 -8.67 -37.41 2.62
C GLU A 116 -7.23 -37.85 2.25
N PHE A 117 -6.21 -37.26 2.90
CA PHE A 117 -4.78 -37.45 2.63
C PHE A 117 -4.19 -38.83 3.01
N ALA A 118 -4.84 -39.61 3.88
CA ALA A 118 -4.19 -40.75 4.54
C ALA A 118 -4.21 -42.09 3.75
N GLY A 119 -4.68 -42.11 2.49
CA GLY A 119 -5.18 -43.33 1.83
C GLY A 119 -4.45 -43.90 0.59
N GLY A 120 -3.34 -43.34 0.08
CA GLY A 120 -2.79 -43.69 -1.24
C GLY A 120 -1.44 -44.46 -1.27
N ASP A 121 -1.31 -45.39 -2.23
CA ASP A 121 -0.21 -46.35 -2.45
C ASP A 121 1.17 -45.76 -2.84
N SER A 122 2.20 -46.59 -2.78
CA SER A 122 3.63 -46.24 -2.73
C SER A 122 4.25 -45.59 -4.00
N VAL A 123 4.35 -44.26 -3.99
CA VAL A 123 5.42 -43.53 -4.70
C VAL A 123 6.71 -43.67 -3.89
N THR A 124 7.87 -43.84 -4.54
CA THR A 124 9.13 -43.91 -3.77
C THR A 124 9.43 -42.55 -3.12
N GLU A 125 9.90 -42.58 -1.87
CA GLU A 125 10.22 -41.38 -1.08
C GLU A 125 11.13 -40.40 -1.84
N VAL A 126 12.06 -40.93 -2.64
CA VAL A 126 12.99 -40.15 -3.47
C VAL A 126 12.26 -39.36 -4.57
N GLU A 127 11.31 -39.98 -5.28
CA GLU A 127 10.54 -39.32 -6.34
C GLU A 127 9.61 -38.23 -5.79
N VAL A 128 9.04 -38.43 -4.59
CA VAL A 128 8.24 -37.41 -3.91
C VAL A 128 9.12 -36.21 -3.54
N LEU A 129 10.31 -36.45 -2.99
CA LEU A 129 11.25 -35.39 -2.63
C LEU A 129 11.74 -34.59 -3.85
N GLU A 130 12.07 -35.26 -4.96
CA GLU A 130 12.48 -34.58 -6.20
C GLU A 130 11.37 -33.69 -6.74
N ARG A 131 10.12 -34.18 -6.80
CA ARG A 131 8.99 -33.38 -7.26
C ARG A 131 8.64 -32.23 -6.30
N LEU A 132 8.81 -32.44 -4.99
CA LEU A 132 8.59 -31.40 -3.99
C LEU A 132 9.65 -30.29 -4.11
N LEU A 133 10.90 -30.63 -4.41
CA LEU A 133 11.96 -29.66 -4.71
C LEU A 133 11.69 -28.87 -6.00
N GLU A 134 11.14 -29.52 -7.03
CA GLU A 134 10.72 -28.83 -8.27
C GLU A 134 9.61 -27.80 -7.99
N VAL A 135 8.57 -28.19 -7.25
CA VAL A 135 7.47 -27.29 -6.84
C VAL A 135 8.01 -26.15 -5.98
N TRP A 136 8.90 -26.44 -5.03
CA TRP A 136 9.51 -25.41 -4.19
C TRP A 136 10.33 -24.41 -5.01
N SER A 137 11.12 -24.90 -5.97
CA SER A 137 11.89 -24.04 -6.87
C SER A 137 11.00 -23.17 -7.77
N GLU A 138 9.84 -23.66 -8.19
CA GLU A 138 8.84 -22.89 -8.94
C GLU A 138 8.20 -21.80 -8.07
N VAL A 139 7.84 -22.13 -6.83
CA VAL A 139 7.32 -21.19 -5.83
C VAL A 139 8.33 -20.07 -5.55
N GLU A 140 9.61 -20.41 -5.30
CA GLU A 140 10.67 -19.42 -5.09
C GLU A 140 10.83 -18.52 -6.31
N HIS A 141 10.85 -19.09 -7.52
CA HIS A 141 10.99 -18.31 -8.75
C HIS A 141 9.83 -17.34 -8.97
N GLU A 142 8.59 -17.80 -8.77
CA GLU A 142 7.39 -16.97 -8.93
C GLU A 142 7.32 -15.86 -7.88
N LEU A 143 7.75 -16.16 -6.65
CA LEU A 143 7.84 -15.19 -5.56
C LEU A 143 8.90 -14.12 -5.86
N ASP A 144 10.10 -14.50 -6.30
CA ASP A 144 11.16 -13.57 -6.69
C ASP A 144 10.73 -12.68 -7.88
N SER A 145 10.08 -13.28 -8.89
CA SER A 145 9.53 -12.55 -10.04
C SER A 145 8.47 -11.53 -9.59
N THR A 146 7.51 -11.96 -8.76
CA THR A 146 6.45 -11.09 -8.21
C THR A 146 7.04 -9.95 -7.39
N ILE A 147 8.03 -10.22 -6.54
CA ILE A 147 8.72 -9.18 -5.74
C ILE A 147 9.44 -8.20 -6.66
N ALA A 148 10.14 -8.68 -7.68
CA ALA A 148 10.85 -7.82 -8.63
C ALA A 148 9.89 -6.90 -9.38
N GLU A 149 8.76 -7.42 -9.85
CA GLU A 149 7.73 -6.63 -10.55
C GLU A 149 7.07 -5.60 -9.63
N VAL A 150 6.71 -5.99 -8.41
CA VAL A 150 6.15 -5.06 -7.39
C VAL A 150 7.16 -3.98 -7.02
N THR A 151 8.42 -4.34 -6.81
CA THR A 151 9.49 -3.39 -6.47
C THR A 151 9.74 -2.41 -7.61
N ALA A 152 9.81 -2.92 -8.85
CA ALA A 152 9.95 -2.09 -10.04
C ALA A 152 8.78 -1.13 -10.19
N GLY A 153 7.54 -1.60 -9.99
CA GLY A 153 6.33 -0.79 -9.98
C GLY A 153 6.36 0.29 -8.89
N ALA A 154 6.69 -0.08 -7.66
CA ALA A 154 6.75 0.82 -6.50
C ALA A 154 7.80 1.93 -6.65
N SER A 155 8.89 1.66 -7.38
CA SER A 155 9.98 2.62 -7.63
C SER A 155 9.69 3.62 -8.76
N ARG A 156 8.57 3.47 -9.50
CA ARG A 156 8.23 4.39 -10.58
C ARG A 156 7.84 5.76 -10.04
N GLN A 157 8.24 6.78 -10.77
CA GLN A 157 7.86 8.16 -10.54
C GLN A 157 6.99 8.65 -11.69
N HIS A 158 5.95 9.41 -11.35
CA HIS A 158 5.04 10.01 -12.29
C HIS A 158 5.27 11.51 -12.34
N GLU A 159 5.82 11.97 -13.45
CA GLU A 159 6.01 13.39 -13.71
C GLU A 159 4.85 13.94 -14.55
N ILE A 160 4.12 14.91 -14.02
CA ILE A 160 3.07 15.63 -14.74
C ILE A 160 3.36 17.13 -14.72
N SER A 161 3.12 17.78 -15.85
CA SER A 161 3.19 19.23 -15.97
C SER A 161 1.84 19.80 -16.37
N SER A 162 1.50 20.97 -15.83
CA SER A 162 0.39 21.79 -16.31
C SER A 162 0.55 22.12 -17.80
N PHE A 163 -0.56 22.46 -18.48
CA PHE A 163 -0.59 22.71 -19.93
C PHE A 163 0.46 23.73 -20.43
N GLN A 164 0.76 24.76 -19.64
CA GLN A 164 1.74 25.80 -20.00
C GLN A 164 3.13 25.61 -19.36
N GLY A 165 3.37 24.48 -18.66
CA GLY A 165 4.62 24.21 -17.95
C GLY A 165 4.84 25.13 -16.72
N GLU A 166 3.77 25.69 -16.17
CA GLU A 166 3.82 26.61 -15.02
C GLU A 166 4.01 25.87 -13.70
N VAL A 167 3.45 24.67 -13.61
CA VAL A 167 3.55 23.73 -12.50
C VAL A 167 4.04 22.39 -13.05
N LYS A 168 5.04 21.79 -12.39
CA LYS A 168 5.53 20.43 -12.61
C LYS A 168 5.52 19.68 -11.28
N VAL A 169 4.90 18.51 -11.27
CA VAL A 169 4.70 17.64 -10.10
C VAL A 169 5.35 16.30 -10.37
N VAL A 170 6.04 15.76 -9.37
CA VAL A 170 6.48 14.36 -9.35
C VAL A 170 5.81 13.65 -8.18
N CYS A 171 5.13 12.55 -8.48
CA CYS A 171 4.54 11.65 -7.50
C CYS A 171 5.23 10.29 -7.53
N SER A 172 5.29 9.62 -6.38
CA SER A 172 5.63 8.20 -6.29
C SER A 172 4.55 7.35 -6.95
N ALA A 173 4.83 6.06 -7.16
CA ALA A 173 3.84 5.08 -7.62
C ALA A 173 2.58 5.02 -6.71
N THR A 174 2.72 5.26 -5.41
CA THR A 174 1.59 5.27 -4.46
C THR A 174 0.79 6.57 -4.50
N GLY A 175 1.14 7.54 -5.35
CA GLY A 175 0.50 8.85 -5.42
C GLY A 175 1.00 9.84 -4.36
N SER A 176 2.08 9.55 -3.64
CA SER A 176 2.66 10.48 -2.68
C SER A 176 3.42 11.59 -3.43
N LEU A 177 3.22 12.85 -3.03
CA LEU A 177 3.93 13.98 -3.64
C LEU A 177 5.42 13.98 -3.22
N GLU A 178 6.33 13.90 -4.19
CA GLU A 178 7.78 13.89 -3.96
C GLU A 178 8.42 15.24 -4.29
N SER A 179 7.99 15.88 -5.38
CA SER A 179 8.49 17.21 -5.75
C SER A 179 7.44 18.08 -6.44
N LEU A 180 7.60 19.38 -6.26
CA LEU A 180 6.77 20.42 -6.85
C LEU A 180 7.65 21.57 -7.34
N THR A 181 7.69 21.79 -8.64
CA THR A 181 8.41 22.89 -9.27
C THR A 181 7.42 23.90 -9.85
N LEU A 182 7.65 25.17 -9.57
CA LEU A 182 6.80 26.28 -10.02
C LEU A 182 7.61 27.26 -10.87
N SER A 183 7.03 27.73 -11.97
CA SER A 183 7.65 28.72 -12.84
C SER A 183 7.66 30.11 -12.16
N GLU A 184 8.85 30.67 -11.94
CA GLU A 184 8.99 31.97 -11.29
C GLU A 184 8.30 33.10 -12.04
N GLY A 185 8.39 33.09 -13.38
CA GLY A 185 7.78 34.11 -14.24
C GLY A 185 6.25 34.10 -14.12
N TRP A 186 5.66 32.93 -13.96
CA TRP A 186 4.23 32.76 -13.69
C TRP A 186 3.86 33.20 -12.27
N LEU A 187 4.66 32.84 -11.26
CA LEU A 187 4.40 33.21 -9.88
C LEU A 187 4.39 34.73 -9.66
N ARG A 188 5.31 35.47 -10.28
CA ARG A 188 5.40 36.94 -10.17
C ARG A 188 4.14 37.68 -10.65
N ARG A 189 3.36 37.07 -11.55
CA ARG A 189 2.17 37.69 -12.17
C ARG A 189 0.85 37.04 -11.73
N SER A 190 0.90 35.97 -10.95
CA SER A 190 -0.27 35.17 -10.62
C SER A 190 -0.88 35.55 -9.28
N HIS A 191 -2.21 35.57 -9.26
CA HIS A 191 -2.95 35.75 -8.02
C HIS A 191 -2.88 34.47 -7.15
N PRO A 192 -2.75 34.57 -5.81
CA PRO A 192 -2.64 33.42 -4.90
C PRO A 192 -3.72 32.33 -5.10
N ALA A 193 -4.98 32.74 -5.31
CA ALA A 193 -6.05 31.79 -5.59
C ALA A 193 -5.84 30.99 -6.90
N ASN A 194 -5.25 31.60 -7.93
CA ASN A 194 -4.94 30.91 -9.18
C ASN A 194 -3.76 29.95 -9.00
N ILE A 195 -2.79 30.33 -8.15
CA ILE A 195 -1.67 29.45 -7.78
C ILE A 195 -2.20 28.18 -7.13
N GLY A 196 -2.96 28.31 -6.03
CA GLY A 196 -3.50 27.16 -5.31
C GLY A 196 -4.36 26.26 -6.20
N ARG A 197 -5.20 26.86 -7.05
CA ARG A 197 -6.05 26.11 -8.00
C ARG A 197 -5.25 25.33 -9.05
N LEU A 198 -4.25 25.95 -9.69
CA LEU A 198 -3.47 25.26 -10.73
C LEU A 198 -2.58 24.17 -10.13
N VAL A 199 -1.98 24.44 -8.97
CA VAL A 199 -1.17 23.44 -8.26
C VAL A 199 -2.05 22.26 -7.84
N LEU A 200 -3.21 22.51 -7.24
CA LEU A 200 -4.16 21.46 -6.85
C LEU A 200 -4.57 20.59 -8.05
N ALA A 201 -4.96 21.22 -9.17
CA ALA A 201 -5.34 20.48 -10.37
C ALA A 201 -4.20 19.60 -10.89
N THR A 202 -2.98 20.15 -10.97
CA THR A 202 -1.81 19.41 -11.47
C THR A 202 -1.42 18.26 -10.54
N ILE A 203 -1.48 18.45 -9.22
CA ILE A 203 -1.25 17.38 -8.25
C ILE A 203 -2.33 16.31 -8.37
N THR A 204 -3.59 16.69 -8.47
CA THR A 204 -4.70 15.74 -8.60
C THR A 204 -4.52 14.86 -9.84
N ASP A 205 -4.13 15.46 -10.97
CA ASP A 205 -3.83 14.73 -12.20
C ASP A 205 -2.64 13.76 -12.01
N ALA A 206 -1.57 14.22 -11.34
CA ALA A 206 -0.40 13.39 -11.03
C ALA A 206 -0.74 12.20 -10.13
N GLN A 207 -1.51 12.43 -9.06
CA GLN A 207 -1.97 11.38 -8.14
C GLN A 207 -2.87 10.37 -8.86
N ASN A 208 -3.79 10.84 -9.70
CA ASN A 208 -4.67 9.95 -10.48
C ASN A 208 -3.87 9.08 -11.47
N ALA A 209 -2.87 9.66 -12.14
CA ALA A 209 -2.02 8.92 -13.07
C ALA A 209 -1.18 7.86 -12.34
N ALA A 210 -0.59 8.21 -11.20
CA ALA A 210 0.18 7.29 -10.37
C ALA A 210 -0.68 6.13 -9.86
N LEU A 211 -1.86 6.43 -9.29
CA LEU A 211 -2.78 5.39 -8.77
C LEU A 211 -3.30 4.48 -9.89
N THR A 212 -3.52 5.01 -11.10
CA THR A 212 -3.92 4.20 -12.25
C THR A 212 -2.82 3.22 -12.64
N ASP A 213 -1.56 3.64 -12.74
CA ASP A 213 -0.45 2.71 -13.03
C ASP A 213 -0.21 1.70 -11.90
N PHE A 214 -0.36 2.15 -10.65
CA PHE A 214 -0.22 1.28 -9.49
C PHE A 214 -1.31 0.21 -9.41
N SER A 215 -2.54 0.50 -9.84
CA SER A 215 -3.61 -0.50 -9.89
C SER A 215 -3.25 -1.71 -10.78
N HIS A 216 -2.54 -1.48 -11.89
CA HIS A 216 -2.03 -2.56 -12.73
C HIS A 216 -0.97 -3.40 -11.99
N THR A 217 -0.10 -2.75 -11.20
CA THR A 217 0.88 -3.46 -10.36
C THR A 217 0.19 -4.29 -9.27
N GLN A 218 -0.91 -3.79 -8.69
CA GLN A 218 -1.71 -4.56 -7.73
C GLN A 218 -2.37 -5.79 -8.38
N GLU A 219 -2.88 -5.67 -9.60
CA GLU A 219 -3.46 -6.82 -10.33
C GLU A 219 -2.43 -7.91 -10.64
N VAL A 220 -1.20 -7.51 -10.95
CA VAL A 220 -0.05 -8.42 -11.08
C VAL A 220 0.22 -9.13 -9.75
N ALA A 221 0.38 -8.37 -8.66
CA ALA A 221 0.63 -8.92 -7.34
C ALA A 221 -0.50 -9.85 -6.85
N ALA A 222 -1.75 -9.51 -7.14
CA ALA A 222 -2.92 -10.33 -6.82
C ALA A 222 -2.90 -11.65 -7.60
N ARG A 223 -2.48 -11.63 -8.87
CA ARG A 223 -2.31 -12.86 -9.67
C ARG A 223 -1.19 -13.73 -9.13
N GLY A 224 -0.02 -13.18 -8.84
CA GLY A 224 1.08 -13.93 -8.22
C GLY A 224 0.68 -14.53 -6.86
N THR A 225 -0.05 -13.76 -6.04
CA THR A 225 -0.60 -14.27 -4.77
C THR A 225 -1.60 -15.42 -4.99
N ALA A 226 -2.51 -15.30 -5.97
CA ALA A 226 -3.45 -16.36 -6.30
C ALA A 226 -2.76 -17.62 -6.85
N GLU A 227 -1.64 -17.46 -7.57
CA GLU A 227 -0.82 -18.56 -8.05
C GLU A 227 -0.07 -19.26 -6.92
N LEU A 228 0.53 -18.49 -6.00
CA LEU A 228 1.13 -19.02 -4.78
C LEU A 228 0.09 -19.73 -3.89
N GLN A 229 -1.12 -19.18 -3.77
CA GLN A 229 -2.23 -19.85 -3.08
C GLN A 229 -2.61 -21.17 -3.74
N ARG A 230 -2.60 -21.25 -5.08
CA ARG A 230 -2.82 -22.51 -5.82
C ARG A 230 -1.66 -23.49 -5.65
N LEU A 231 -0.42 -23.03 -5.59
CA LEU A 231 0.74 -23.89 -5.33
C LEU A 231 0.73 -24.41 -3.88
N GLY A 232 0.18 -23.63 -2.95
CA GLY A 232 -0.09 -24.05 -1.58
C GLY A 232 -1.37 -24.88 -1.40
N ASP A 233 -2.22 -24.98 -2.43
CA ASP A 233 -3.43 -25.80 -2.43
C ASP A 233 -3.03 -27.28 -2.58
N PRO A 234 -3.22 -28.09 -1.54
CA PRO A 234 -2.71 -29.44 -1.58
C PRO A 234 -3.46 -30.33 -2.58
N ASP A 235 -4.70 -30.02 -3.01
CA ASP A 235 -5.39 -30.73 -4.11
C ASP A 235 -4.73 -30.48 -5.48
N TYR A 236 -4.24 -29.25 -5.66
CA TYR A 236 -3.47 -28.90 -6.85
C TYR A 236 -2.14 -29.66 -6.85
N LEU A 237 -1.46 -29.72 -5.70
CA LEU A 237 -0.24 -30.51 -5.53
C LEU A 237 -0.49 -32.00 -5.74
N HIS A 238 -1.57 -32.59 -5.22
CA HIS A 238 -1.89 -34.00 -5.42
C HIS A 238 -2.06 -34.36 -6.91
N ARG A 239 -2.84 -33.55 -7.63
CA ARG A 239 -3.05 -33.74 -9.08
C ARG A 239 -1.75 -33.57 -9.87
N ARG A 240 -0.92 -32.61 -9.47
CA ARG A 240 0.35 -32.32 -10.13
C ARG A 240 1.43 -33.37 -9.83
N LEU A 241 1.46 -33.87 -8.60
CA LEU A 241 2.40 -34.88 -8.12
C LEU A 241 1.95 -36.31 -8.44
N GLY A 242 0.72 -36.52 -8.92
CA GLY A 242 0.20 -37.83 -9.29
C GLY A 242 0.03 -38.82 -8.12
N ILE A 243 -0.15 -38.31 -6.89
CA ILE A 243 -0.24 -39.11 -5.65
C ILE A 243 -1.70 -39.39 -5.28
N GLY A 244 -2.55 -39.73 -6.26
CA GLY A 244 -3.99 -39.89 -6.02
C GLY A 244 -4.75 -40.44 -7.21
N HIS A 245 -4.71 -41.76 -7.38
CA HIS A 245 -5.69 -42.56 -8.12
C HIS A 245 -5.96 -43.85 -7.35
#